data_AF-A0A507DZE2-F1
#
_entry.id   AF-A0A507DZE2-F1
#
_cell.length_a   1.000
_cell.length_b   1.000
_cell.length_c   1.000
_cell.angle_alpha   90.00
_cell.angle_beta   90.00
_cell.angle_gamma   90.00
#
_symmetry.space_group_name_H-M   'P 1'
#
loop_
_entity.id
_entity.type
_entity.pdbx_description
1 polymer ?
#
loop_
_entity_poly.entity_id
_entity_poly.type
_entity_poly.pdbx_seq_one_letter_code
_entity_poly.pdbx_strand_id
1 'polypeptide(L)'
;MATTIDARAIIVLAHSALEVSVRIRQAMEVLELRAAHLSNSEVLTFLTELQTVREQNIPIVNPGAPLESNLKDLYEIEKEVVTFLSGTPCAEQDEAVIKTFMEALRKYDLTKGEKLMLLNLRPKSIAELNPMVEDLDNRLREEEQEALVALICELLPYTEPVTEEGDAMDTA
;
A
#
# COMPACT_ATOMS: atom_id res chain seq x y z
N MET A 1 63.07 -0.34 -22.89
CA MET A 1 62.13 -1.15 -23.69
C MET A 1 60.73 -0.64 -23.41
N ALA A 2 60.14 0.11 -24.34
CA ALA A 2 58.81 0.68 -24.16
C ALA A 2 57.76 -0.31 -24.71
N THR A 3 56.96 -0.88 -23.82
CA THR A 3 55.82 -1.74 -24.17
C THR A 3 54.70 -0.85 -24.71
N THR A 4 54.61 -0.74 -26.04
CA THR A 4 53.48 -0.11 -26.72
C THR A 4 52.24 -0.97 -26.50
N ILE A 5 51.36 -0.54 -25.60
CA ILE A 5 50.05 -1.16 -25.40
C ILE A 5 49.23 -0.89 -26.67
N ASP A 6 48.86 -1.96 -27.39
CA ASP A 6 48.10 -1.88 -28.63
C ASP A 6 46.74 -1.23 -28.36
N ALA A 7 46.48 -0.09 -29.00
CA ALA A 7 45.23 0.65 -28.88
C ALA A 7 44.00 -0.22 -29.24
N ARG A 8 44.17 -1.24 -30.09
CA ARG A 8 43.10 -2.20 -30.42
C ARG A 8 42.75 -3.08 -29.22
N ALA A 9 43.74 -3.49 -28.42
CA ALA A 9 43.50 -4.28 -27.21
C ALA A 9 42.75 -3.46 -26.15
N ILE A 10 43.05 -2.16 -26.02
CA ILE A 10 42.33 -1.25 -25.11
C ILE A 10 40.87 -1.09 -25.57
N ILE A 11 40.61 -0.91 -26.87
CA ILE A 11 39.25 -0.75 -27.40
C ILE A 11 38.42 -2.02 -27.20
N VAL A 12 38.99 -3.20 -27.44
CA VAL A 12 38.29 -4.48 -27.24
C VAL A 12 37.97 -4.72 -25.76
N LEU A 13 38.93 -4.43 -24.87
CA LEU A 13 38.69 -4.53 -23.42
C LEU A 13 37.64 -3.53 -22.95
N ALA A 14 37.69 -2.28 -23.41
CA ALA A 14 36.70 -1.27 -23.09
C ALA A 14 35.30 -1.64 -23.61
N HIS A 15 35.19 -2.18 -24.83
CA HIS A 15 33.92 -2.65 -25.37
C HIS A 15 33.37 -3.85 -24.58
N SER A 16 34.20 -4.83 -24.23
CA SER A 16 33.81 -5.96 -23.38
C SER A 16 33.38 -5.53 -21.98
N ALA A 17 34.08 -4.55 -21.39
CA ALA A 17 33.74 -4.00 -20.08
C ALA A 17 32.44 -3.19 -20.12
N LEU A 18 32.18 -2.49 -21.23
CA LEU A 18 30.92 -1.78 -21.47
C LEU A 18 29.77 -2.77 -21.65
N GLU A 19 29.95 -3.84 -22.43
CA GLU A 19 28.96 -4.91 -22.62
C GLU A 19 28.65 -5.64 -21.30
N VAL A 20 29.67 -5.94 -20.49
CA VAL A 20 29.49 -6.51 -19.14
C VAL A 20 28.76 -5.52 -18.22
N SER A 21 29.11 -4.23 -18.26
CA SER A 21 28.45 -3.18 -17.47
C SER A 21 27.02 -2.86 -17.92
N VAL A 22 26.69 -3.11 -19.19
CA VAL A 22 25.32 -3.03 -19.72
C VAL A 22 24.52 -4.27 -19.32
N ARG A 23 25.13 -5.47 -19.38
CA ARG A 23 24.49 -6.72 -18.94
C ARG A 23 24.21 -6.75 -17.43
N ILE A 24 25.11 -6.24 -16.60
CA ILE A 24 24.89 -6.10 -15.14
C ILE A 24 23.76 -5.10 -14.84
N ARG A 25 23.54 -4.10 -15.71
CA ARG A 25 22.43 -3.14 -15.60
C ARG A 25 21.08 -3.68 -16.10
N GLN A 26 21.01 -4.91 -16.63
CA GLN A 26 19.81 -5.50 -17.22
C GLN A 26 19.23 -6.72 -16.47
N ALA A 27 19.58 -6.97 -15.21
CA ALA A 27 19.05 -8.13 -14.49
C ALA A 27 17.90 -7.80 -13.51
N MET A 28 16.91 -7.02 -13.95
CA MET A 28 15.60 -6.95 -13.30
C MET A 28 14.53 -7.02 -14.38
N GLU A 29 13.80 -8.13 -14.41
CA GLU A 29 12.71 -8.36 -15.36
C GLU A 29 11.40 -8.50 -14.58
N VAL A 30 10.36 -7.79 -15.04
CA VAL A 30 9.03 -7.90 -14.44
C VAL A 30 8.37 -9.15 -15.01
N LEU A 31 8.32 -10.21 -14.19
CA LEU A 31 7.67 -11.47 -14.57
C LEU A 31 6.15 -11.31 -14.66
N GLU A 32 5.57 -10.59 -13.69
CA GLU A 32 4.14 -10.33 -13.61
C GLU A 32 3.90 -8.91 -13.11
N LEU A 33 3.14 -8.13 -13.87
CA LEU A 33 2.83 -6.73 -13.51
C LEU A 33 1.93 -6.61 -12.28
N ARG A 34 1.05 -7.60 -12.05
CA ARG A 34 0.03 -7.59 -10.98
C ARG A 34 -0.15 -8.98 -10.39
N ALA A 35 0.80 -9.39 -9.56
CA ALA A 35 0.76 -10.69 -8.89
C ALA A 35 -0.38 -10.80 -7.86
N ALA A 36 -0.71 -9.68 -7.19
CA ALA A 36 -1.74 -9.65 -6.16
C ALA A 36 -2.36 -8.26 -6.00
N HIS A 37 -3.52 -8.24 -5.34
CA HIS A 37 -4.12 -7.04 -4.77
C HIS A 37 -4.02 -7.15 -3.26
N LEU A 38 -3.53 -6.09 -2.61
CA LEU A 38 -3.36 -6.01 -1.17
C LEU A 38 -4.35 -4.99 -0.61
N SER A 39 -4.93 -5.32 0.53
CA SER A 39 -5.74 -4.42 1.34
C SER A 39 -4.86 -3.44 2.11
N ASN A 40 -5.45 -2.31 2.48
CA ASN A 40 -4.76 -1.29 3.28
C ASN A 40 -4.35 -1.85 4.66
N SER A 41 -5.15 -2.76 5.24
CA SER A 41 -4.82 -3.46 6.48
C SER A 41 -3.58 -4.35 6.32
N GLU A 42 -3.51 -5.19 5.27
CA GLU A 42 -2.33 -6.03 5.00
C GLU A 42 -1.05 -5.20 4.81
N VAL A 43 -1.13 -4.09 4.09
CA VAL A 43 -0.01 -3.18 3.89
C VAL A 43 0.43 -2.56 5.22
N LEU A 44 -0.53 -2.08 6.03
CA LEU A 44 -0.23 -1.48 7.33
C LEU A 44 0.41 -2.50 8.29
N THR A 45 -0.14 -3.70 8.40
CA THR A 45 0.43 -4.79 9.21
C THR A 45 1.85 -5.11 8.76
N PHE A 46 2.07 -5.32 7.47
CA PHE A 46 3.39 -5.63 6.93
C PHE A 46 4.43 -4.55 7.22
N LEU A 47 4.09 -3.28 7.00
CA LEU A 47 5.03 -2.17 7.25
C LEU A 47 5.32 -2.00 8.75
N THR A 48 4.32 -2.20 9.61
CA THR A 48 4.49 -2.13 11.07
C THR A 48 5.38 -3.27 11.60
N GLU A 49 5.20 -4.48 11.07
CA GLU A 49 6.07 -5.62 11.36
C GLU A 49 7.51 -5.36 10.90
N LEU A 50 7.69 -4.82 9.70
CA LEU A 50 9.00 -4.44 9.15
C LEU A 50 9.72 -3.42 10.06
N GLN A 51 8.99 -2.41 10.54
CA GLN A 51 9.49 -1.41 11.49
C GLN A 51 9.94 -2.05 12.81
N THR A 52 9.09 -2.91 13.37
CA THR A 52 9.37 -3.60 14.63
C THR A 52 10.60 -4.49 14.53
N VAL A 53 10.71 -5.28 13.45
CA VAL A 53 11.87 -6.13 13.17
C VAL A 53 13.13 -5.28 13.04
N ARG A 54 13.05 -4.13 12.36
CA ARG A 54 14.19 -3.23 12.22
C ARG A 54 14.65 -2.71 13.57
N GLU A 55 13.76 -2.19 14.40
CA GLU A 55 14.07 -1.66 15.74
C GLU A 55 14.70 -2.72 16.66
N GLN A 56 14.22 -3.97 16.60
CA GLN A 56 14.78 -5.09 17.35
C GLN A 56 16.15 -5.55 16.82
N ASN A 57 16.37 -5.42 15.51
CA ASN A 57 17.63 -5.73 14.82
C ASN A 57 18.55 -4.51 14.67
N ILE A 58 18.32 -3.43 15.41
CA ILE A 58 19.38 -2.47 15.73
C ILE A 58 20.10 -3.11 16.93
N PRO A 59 21.15 -3.94 16.74
CA PRO A 59 22.05 -4.21 17.85
C PRO A 59 22.62 -2.85 18.28
N ILE A 60 23.27 -2.83 19.42
CA ILE A 60 24.04 -1.69 19.95
C ILE A 60 25.12 -1.28 18.93
N VAL A 61 24.72 -0.69 17.81
CA VAL A 61 25.55 -0.14 16.76
C VAL A 61 25.71 1.29 17.19
N ASN A 62 26.97 1.62 17.48
CA ASN A 62 27.45 2.91 17.94
C ASN A 62 26.52 4.07 17.55
N PRO A 63 26.01 4.86 18.51
CA PRO A 63 25.23 6.06 18.20
C PRO A 63 26.09 6.95 17.30
N GLY A 64 25.75 7.03 16.02
CA GLY A 64 26.53 7.77 15.01
C GLY A 64 27.00 6.97 13.80
N ALA A 65 26.74 5.67 13.69
CA ALA A 65 26.91 4.98 12.41
C ALA A 65 25.90 5.56 11.39
N PRO A 66 26.35 6.10 10.24
CA PRO A 66 25.44 6.62 9.24
C PRO A 66 24.55 5.48 8.75
N LEU A 67 23.24 5.61 9.01
CA LEU A 67 22.21 4.85 8.32
C LEU A 67 22.56 4.89 6.84
N GLU A 68 22.71 3.73 6.18
CA GLU A 68 23.17 3.67 4.79
C GLU A 68 22.38 4.70 3.98
N SER A 69 23.06 5.74 3.48
CA SER A 69 22.45 6.91 2.83
C SER A 69 21.50 6.53 1.68
N ASN A 70 21.64 5.30 1.22
CA ASN A 70 20.97 4.68 0.10
C ASN A 70 19.54 4.20 0.42
N LEU A 71 19.12 4.20 1.70
CA LEU A 71 17.80 3.72 2.14
C LEU A 71 16.91 4.82 2.73
N LYS A 72 17.40 6.06 2.80
CA LYS A 72 16.65 7.18 3.39
C LYS A 72 15.29 7.37 2.74
N ASP A 73 15.24 7.36 1.41
CA ASP A 73 14.00 7.55 0.64
C ASP A 73 12.98 6.44 0.92
N LEU A 74 13.45 5.19 1.07
CA LEU A 74 12.59 4.07 1.44
C LEU A 74 11.95 4.27 2.81
N TYR A 75 12.72 4.72 3.80
CA TYR A 75 12.22 4.95 5.15
C TYR A 75 11.25 6.12 5.24
N GLU A 76 11.46 7.16 4.43
CA GLU A 76 10.54 8.29 4.33
C GLU A 76 9.19 7.83 3.78
N ILE A 77 9.20 7.09 2.66
CA ILE A 77 7.98 6.52 2.06
C ILE A 77 7.28 5.59 3.05
N GLU A 78 8.01 4.68 3.69
CA GLU A 78 7.46 3.74 4.68
C GLU A 78 6.75 4.48 5.82
N LYS A 79 7.38 5.51 6.37
CA LYS A 79 6.82 6.31 7.47
C LYS A 79 5.59 7.09 7.02
N GLU A 80 5.61 7.71 5.84
CA GLU A 80 4.47 8.44 5.29
C GLU A 80 3.27 7.52 5.05
N VAL A 81 3.50 6.34 4.45
CA VAL A 81 2.44 5.36 4.19
C VAL A 81 1.83 4.86 5.49
N VAL A 82 2.64 4.49 6.49
CA VAL A 82 2.14 4.06 7.81
C VAL A 82 1.34 5.18 8.47
N THR A 83 1.83 6.42 8.42
CA THR A 83 1.14 7.58 9.01
C THR A 83 -0.21 7.80 8.34
N PHE A 84 -0.26 7.76 7.00
CA PHE A 84 -1.51 7.88 6.25
C PHE A 84 -2.49 6.75 6.61
N LEU A 85 -2.06 5.50 6.50
CA LEU A 85 -2.93 4.33 6.73
C LEU A 85 -3.44 4.24 8.17
N SER A 86 -2.62 4.65 9.15
CA SER A 86 -3.02 4.70 10.56
C SER A 86 -4.17 5.68 10.84
N GLY A 87 -4.35 6.70 9.98
CA GLY A 87 -5.48 7.62 10.05
C GLY A 87 -6.75 7.12 9.35
N THR A 88 -6.68 5.99 8.63
CA THR A 88 -7.81 5.45 7.84
C THR A 88 -8.54 4.31 8.58
N PRO A 89 -9.75 3.92 8.13
CA PRO A 89 -10.51 2.84 8.74
C PRO A 89 -9.81 1.48 8.83
N CYS A 90 -8.75 1.24 8.05
CA CYS A 90 -8.04 -0.04 8.08
C CYS A 90 -7.21 -0.25 9.36
N ALA A 91 -6.93 0.80 10.13
CA ALA A 91 -6.11 0.72 11.35
C ALA A 91 -6.76 -0.09 12.47
N GLU A 92 -8.10 -0.16 12.50
CA GLU A 92 -8.87 -0.91 13.50
C GLU A 92 -9.30 -2.30 12.99
N GLN A 93 -8.97 -2.64 11.75
CA GLN A 93 -9.35 -3.92 11.14
C GLN A 93 -8.33 -5.02 11.47
N ASP A 94 -8.82 -6.16 11.96
CA ASP A 94 -8.02 -7.37 12.14
C ASP A 94 -8.35 -8.45 11.09
N GLU A 95 -7.51 -9.49 11.01
CA GLU A 95 -7.68 -10.59 10.05
C GLU A 95 -9.02 -11.32 10.22
N ALA A 96 -9.51 -11.45 11.45
CA ALA A 96 -10.76 -12.16 11.75
C ALA A 96 -11.99 -11.39 11.24
N VAL A 97 -12.00 -10.07 11.44
CA VAL A 97 -12.98 -9.12 10.93
C VAL A 97 -12.97 -9.13 9.41
N ILE A 98 -11.80 -9.01 8.78
CA ILE A 98 -11.67 -9.02 7.32
C ILE A 98 -12.24 -10.30 6.73
N LYS A 99 -11.90 -11.46 7.32
CA LYS A 99 -12.43 -12.75 6.86
C LYS A 99 -13.95 -12.82 6.99
N THR A 100 -14.48 -12.41 8.13
CA THR A 100 -15.93 -12.38 8.39
C THR A 100 -16.65 -11.47 7.41
N PHE A 101 -16.10 -10.28 7.15
CA PHE A 101 -16.61 -9.32 6.18
C PHE A 101 -16.62 -9.91 4.76
N MET A 102 -15.51 -10.53 4.33
CA MET A 102 -15.40 -11.16 3.01
C MET A 102 -16.36 -12.34 2.82
N GLU A 103 -16.65 -13.08 3.89
CA GLU A 103 -17.67 -14.14 3.90
C GLU A 103 -19.08 -13.55 3.78
N ALA A 104 -19.39 -12.48 4.52
CA ALA A 104 -20.68 -11.81 4.46
C ALA A 104 -20.95 -11.17 3.09
N LEU A 105 -19.92 -10.69 2.40
CA LEU A 105 -20.04 -10.13 1.05
C LEU A 105 -20.31 -11.16 -0.05
N ARG A 106 -20.22 -12.47 0.22
CA ARG A 106 -20.45 -13.51 -0.80
C ARG A 106 -21.87 -13.54 -1.34
N LYS A 107 -22.84 -13.03 -0.58
CA LYS A 107 -24.25 -12.96 -1.02
C LYS A 107 -24.50 -11.87 -2.07
N TYR A 108 -23.59 -10.91 -2.19
CA TYR A 108 -23.67 -9.85 -3.20
C TYR A 108 -22.79 -10.20 -4.39
N ASP A 109 -23.29 -9.92 -5.59
CA ASP A 109 -22.53 -10.06 -6.83
C ASP A 109 -21.58 -8.87 -6.98
N LEU A 110 -20.47 -8.91 -6.24
CA LEU A 110 -19.41 -7.89 -6.25
C LEU A 110 -18.09 -8.48 -6.74
N THR A 111 -17.39 -7.73 -7.58
CA THR A 111 -16.07 -8.09 -8.08
C THR A 111 -15.02 -8.03 -6.96
N LYS A 112 -13.85 -8.66 -7.18
CA LYS A 112 -12.76 -8.61 -6.20
C LYS A 112 -12.29 -7.17 -5.93
N GLY A 113 -12.29 -6.31 -6.95
CA GLY A 113 -11.91 -4.91 -6.83
C GLY A 113 -12.90 -4.11 -5.98
N GLU A 114 -14.20 -4.31 -6.22
CA GLU A 114 -15.26 -3.66 -5.45
C GLU A 114 -15.20 -4.07 -3.98
N LYS A 115 -15.08 -5.37 -3.69
CA LYS A 115 -14.92 -5.87 -2.32
C LYS A 115 -13.71 -5.25 -1.61
N LEU A 116 -12.60 -5.10 -2.33
CA LEU A 116 -11.39 -4.47 -1.81
C LEU A 116 -11.59 -2.97 -1.54
N MET A 117 -12.31 -2.26 -2.42
CA MET A 117 -12.65 -0.86 -2.22
C MET A 117 -13.55 -0.67 -1.00
N LEU A 118 -14.59 -1.49 -0.84
CA LEU A 118 -15.47 -1.46 0.34
C LEU A 118 -14.69 -1.70 1.63
N LEU A 119 -13.76 -2.66 1.61
CA LEU A 119 -12.92 -2.97 2.76
C LEU A 119 -12.00 -1.79 3.15
N ASN A 120 -11.38 -1.16 2.15
CA ASN A 120 -10.42 -0.09 2.37
C ASN A 120 -11.08 1.25 2.76
N LEU A 121 -12.23 1.58 2.18
CA LEU A 121 -12.86 2.90 2.30
C LEU A 121 -14.04 2.94 3.28
N ARG A 122 -14.66 1.79 3.58
CA ARG A 122 -15.79 1.68 4.54
C ARG A 122 -16.88 2.72 4.29
N PRO A 123 -17.63 2.64 3.17
CA PRO A 123 -18.70 3.61 2.88
C PRO A 123 -19.81 3.53 3.94
N LYS A 124 -20.28 4.70 4.37
CA LYS A 124 -21.30 4.85 5.44
C LYS A 124 -22.68 5.23 4.91
N SER A 125 -22.76 5.51 3.62
CA SER A 125 -23.98 5.95 2.95
C SER A 125 -24.07 5.36 1.56
N ILE A 126 -25.27 5.30 1.00
CA ILE A 126 -25.49 4.87 -0.39
C ILE A 126 -24.76 5.81 -1.36
N ALA A 127 -24.70 7.10 -1.03
CA ALA A 127 -23.98 8.10 -1.83
C ALA A 127 -22.47 7.79 -1.92
N GLU A 128 -21.87 7.28 -0.84
CA GLU A 128 -20.48 6.81 -0.83
C GLU A 128 -20.31 5.44 -1.49
N LEU A 129 -21.32 4.56 -1.38
CA LEU A 129 -21.30 3.23 -1.98
C LEU A 129 -21.36 3.28 -3.52
N ASN A 130 -22.16 4.18 -4.08
CA ASN A 130 -22.40 4.30 -5.52
C ASN A 130 -21.12 4.43 -6.36
N PRO A 131 -20.16 5.33 -6.05
CA PRO A 131 -18.91 5.41 -6.82
C PRO A 131 -17.99 4.18 -6.65
N MET A 132 -18.27 3.27 -5.71
CA MET A 132 -17.44 2.07 -5.47
C MET A 132 -17.91 0.84 -6.24
N VAL A 133 -19.17 0.81 -6.70
CA VAL A 133 -19.79 -0.33 -7.37
C VAL A 133 -20.38 0.13 -8.70
N GLU A 134 -19.90 -0.43 -9.80
CA GLU A 134 -20.35 -0.04 -11.14
C GLU A 134 -21.82 -0.44 -11.36
N ASP A 135 -22.62 0.45 -11.94
CA ASP A 135 -24.05 0.24 -12.20
C ASP A 135 -24.84 -0.28 -10.97
N LEU A 136 -24.57 0.31 -9.79
CA LEU A 136 -25.14 -0.11 -8.50
C LEU A 136 -26.66 -0.31 -8.56
N ASP A 137 -27.40 0.68 -9.10
CA ASP A 137 -28.87 0.67 -9.17
C ASP A 137 -29.45 -0.44 -10.06
N ASN A 138 -28.67 -0.92 -11.04
CA ASN A 138 -29.09 -2.01 -11.91
C ASN A 138 -28.76 -3.39 -11.30
N ARG A 139 -27.76 -3.47 -10.41
CA ARG A 139 -27.26 -4.73 -9.85
C ARG A 139 -27.85 -5.06 -8.49
N LEU A 140 -28.12 -4.05 -7.66
CA LEU A 140 -28.63 -4.19 -6.30
C LEU A 140 -29.90 -3.37 -6.12
N ARG A 141 -30.94 -3.99 -5.57
CA ARG A 141 -32.17 -3.28 -5.21
C ARG A 141 -31.90 -2.32 -4.04
N GLU A 142 -32.72 -1.28 -3.89
CA GLU A 142 -32.58 -0.28 -2.82
C GLU A 142 -32.45 -0.94 -1.43
N GLU A 143 -33.24 -1.98 -1.14
CA GLU A 143 -33.15 -2.67 0.16
C GLU A 143 -31.82 -3.43 0.35
N GLU A 144 -31.23 -3.93 -0.75
CA GLU A 144 -29.93 -4.61 -0.73
C GLU A 144 -28.78 -3.62 -0.56
N GLN A 145 -28.90 -2.42 -1.14
CA GLN A 145 -27.95 -1.33 -0.97
C GLN A 145 -27.93 -0.85 0.49
N GLU A 146 -29.11 -0.60 1.08
CA GLU A 146 -29.22 -0.25 2.50
C GLU A 146 -28.66 -1.34 3.41
N ALA A 147 -28.99 -2.60 3.13
CA ALA A 147 -28.46 -3.73 3.89
C ALA A 147 -26.93 -3.87 3.76
N LEU A 148 -26.36 -3.54 2.60
CA LEU A 148 -24.91 -3.58 2.39
C LEU A 148 -24.21 -2.47 3.19
N VAL A 149 -24.73 -1.25 3.18
CA VAL A 149 -24.19 -0.14 3.99
C VAL A 149 -24.27 -0.48 5.48
N ALA A 150 -25.42 -1.00 5.95
CA ALA A 150 -25.58 -1.41 7.34
C ALA A 150 -24.58 -2.51 7.74
N LEU A 151 -24.39 -3.51 6.88
CA LEU A 151 -23.41 -4.58 7.08
C LEU A 151 -21.97 -4.06 7.20
N ILE A 152 -21.60 -3.08 6.35
CA ILE A 152 -20.26 -2.45 6.38
C ILE A 152 -20.04 -1.72 7.70
N CYS A 153 -21.02 -0.92 8.14
CA CYS A 153 -20.94 -0.19 9.40
C CYS A 153 -20.91 -1.10 10.63
N GLU A 154 -21.62 -2.23 10.58
CA GLU A 154 -21.68 -3.22 11.66
C GLU A 154 -20.39 -4.03 11.78
N LEU A 155 -19.87 -4.54 10.67
CA LEU A 155 -18.75 -5.48 10.69
C LEU A 155 -17.38 -4.82 10.70
N LEU A 156 -17.22 -3.65 10.06
CA LEU A 156 -15.93 -2.96 10.03
C LEU A 156 -15.85 -1.96 11.20
N PRO A 157 -15.01 -2.19 12.22
CA PRO A 157 -14.80 -1.25 13.31
C PRO A 157 -14.07 -0.01 12.78
N TYR A 158 -14.52 1.16 13.22
CA TYR A 158 -13.76 2.40 13.09
C TYR A 158 -14.33 3.44 14.03
N THR A 159 -13.48 3.95 14.91
CA THR A 159 -13.77 5.14 15.70
C THR A 159 -13.36 6.34 14.88
N GLU A 160 -14.33 7.12 14.43
CA GLU A 160 -14.02 8.34 13.70
C GLU A 160 -13.18 9.26 14.58
N PRO A 161 -12.03 9.77 14.09
CA PRO A 161 -11.32 10.81 14.80
C PRO A 161 -12.28 11.99 14.93
N VAL A 162 -12.49 12.46 16.15
CA VAL A 162 -13.35 13.61 16.43
C VAL A 162 -12.73 14.81 15.72
N THR A 163 -13.24 15.15 14.54
CA THR A 163 -12.93 16.42 13.89
C THR A 163 -13.70 17.49 14.65
N GLU A 164 -12.98 18.34 15.39
CA GLU A 164 -13.52 19.60 15.89
C GLU A 164 -13.87 20.51 14.70
N GLU A 165 -15.02 20.27 14.07
CA GLU A 165 -15.62 21.20 13.12
C GLU A 165 -16.77 21.97 13.81
N GLY A 166 -16.51 23.25 14.09
CA GLY A 166 -17.46 24.24 14.60
C GLY A 166 -16.69 25.29 15.44
N ASP A 167 -16.65 26.58 15.16
CA ASP A 167 -17.58 27.44 14.46
C ASP A 167 -16.83 28.75 14.12
N ALA A 168 -16.58 29.02 12.84
CA ALA A 168 -16.16 30.33 12.36
C ALA A 168 -17.24 30.86 11.42
N MET A 169 -18.47 30.94 11.92
CA MET A 169 -19.54 31.69 11.27
C MET A 169 -19.25 33.18 11.41
N ASP A 170 -18.96 33.77 10.24
CA ASP A 170 -18.69 35.17 9.96
C ASP A 170 -19.69 36.12 10.66
N THR A 171 -19.18 37.03 11.49
CA THR A 171 -19.90 38.25 11.89
C THR A 171 -18.98 39.46 11.76
N ALA A 172 -19.11 40.21 10.66
CA ALA A 172 -18.90 41.65 10.59
C ALA A 172 -19.52 42.23 9.32
#